data_AF-A0A813JRU4-F1
#
_entry.id   AF-A0A813JRU4-F1
#
_cell.length_a   1.000
_cell.length_b   1.000
_cell.length_c   1.000
_cell.angle_alpha   90.00
_cell.angle_beta   90.00
_cell.angle_gamma   90.00
#
_symmetry.space_group_name_H-M   'P 1'
#
loop_
_entity.id
_entity.type
_entity.pdbx_description
1 polymer ?
#
loop_
_entity_poly.entity_id
_entity_poly.type
_entity_poly.pdbx_seq_one_letter_code
_entity_poly.pdbx_strand_id
1 'polypeptide(L)'
;APILPTMIQCNAWGPPDDTKGVGVSRASFSKLTEAACLERWEQDTAAWEMGKEKATKIGQLLLAWLLATEHQPVPMIRLDFMMRRTAPGHARAVFGEYCEMGACCLGWKEGPPTIWRAALDAQLR
;
A
#
# COMPACT_ATOMS: atom_id res chain seq x y z
N ALA A 1 0.03 -22.80 7.53
CA ALA A 1 0.92 -22.43 6.42
C ALA A 1 0.97 -20.90 6.33
N PRO A 2 2.10 -20.28 5.92
CA PRO A 2 2.16 -18.84 5.72
C PRO A 2 1.14 -18.40 4.67
N ILE A 3 0.34 -17.37 4.98
CA ILE A 3 -0.50 -16.69 3.99
C ILE A 3 0.45 -15.85 3.14
N LEU A 4 0.48 -16.11 1.84
CA LEU A 4 1.31 -15.39 0.88
C LEU A 4 0.44 -14.39 0.09
N PRO A 5 0.99 -13.25 -0.31
CA PRO A 5 0.27 -12.32 -1.18
C PRO A 5 -0.05 -13.00 -2.51
N THR A 6 -1.31 -12.89 -2.96
CA THR A 6 -1.74 -13.37 -4.28
C THR A 6 -1.43 -12.36 -5.39
N MET A 7 -1.17 -11.10 -5.02
CA MET A 7 -0.83 -10.02 -5.93
C MET A 7 0.10 -9.02 -5.24
N ILE A 8 1.13 -8.57 -5.96
CA ILE A 8 1.99 -7.46 -5.53
C ILE A 8 1.89 -6.37 -6.59
N GLN A 9 1.49 -5.16 -6.18
CA GLN A 9 1.43 -3.99 -7.05
C GLN A 9 2.48 -2.99 -6.60
N CYS A 10 3.28 -2.51 -7.55
CA CYS A 10 4.31 -1.54 -7.28
C CYS A 10 3.85 -0.17 -7.79
N ASN A 11 3.87 0.83 -6.92
CA ASN A 11 3.47 2.19 -7.26
C ASN A 11 4.55 3.17 -6.85
N ALA A 12 4.69 4.25 -7.61
CA ALA A 12 5.56 5.35 -7.25
C ALA A 12 4.93 6.69 -7.58
N TRP A 13 5.24 7.68 -6.76
CA TRP A 13 5.00 9.07 -7.07
C TRP A 13 6.07 9.57 -8.05
N GLY A 14 5.63 10.26 -9.09
CA GLY A 14 6.48 11.04 -9.98
C GLY A 14 6.93 12.35 -9.32
N PRO A 15 7.73 13.17 -10.03
CA PRO A 15 8.10 14.48 -9.55
C PRO A 15 6.85 15.35 -9.32
N PRO A 16 6.90 16.27 -8.34
CA PRO A 16 5.85 17.26 -8.17
C PRO A 16 5.75 18.15 -9.40
N ASP A 17 4.51 18.43 -9.80
CA ASP A 17 4.11 19.29 -10.90
C ASP A 17 3.32 20.46 -10.32
N ASP A 18 3.99 21.61 -10.27
CA ASP A 18 3.49 22.85 -9.68
C ASP A 18 2.50 23.58 -10.58
N THR A 19 2.32 23.11 -11.82
CA THR A 19 1.33 23.66 -12.76
C THR A 19 -0.09 23.17 -12.46
N LYS A 20 -0.23 22.16 -11.59
CA LYS A 20 -1.54 21.58 -11.25
C LYS A 20 -2.33 22.48 -10.31
N GLY A 21 -3.62 22.62 -10.61
CA GLY A 21 -4.56 23.41 -9.81
C GLY A 21 -4.78 22.83 -8.41
N VAL A 22 -5.31 23.69 -7.53
CA VAL A 22 -5.66 23.34 -6.15
C VAL A 22 -6.68 22.18 -6.14
N GLY A 23 -6.44 21.18 -5.28
CA GLY A 23 -7.29 19.99 -5.16
C GLY A 23 -6.93 18.84 -6.13
N VAL A 24 -5.87 18.98 -6.92
CA VAL A 24 -5.31 17.90 -7.76
C VAL A 24 -3.96 17.45 -7.18
N SER A 25 -3.69 16.14 -7.20
CA SER A 25 -2.39 15.62 -6.75
C SER A 25 -1.25 16.24 -7.55
N ARG A 26 -0.34 16.93 -6.86
CA ARG A 26 0.84 17.57 -7.46
C ARG A 26 1.79 16.56 -8.07
N ALA A 27 1.88 15.34 -7.54
CA ALA A 27 2.66 14.27 -8.17
C ALA A 27 1.76 13.36 -9.00
N SER A 28 2.27 12.89 -10.15
CA SER A 28 1.65 11.77 -10.86
C SER A 28 1.83 10.48 -10.05
N PHE A 29 0.80 9.64 -10.00
CA PHE A 29 0.89 8.31 -9.41
C PHE A 29 1.01 7.30 -10.56
N SER A 30 2.12 6.56 -10.58
CA SER A 30 2.40 5.61 -11.65
C SER A 30 2.48 4.19 -11.09
N LYS A 31 1.73 3.28 -11.72
CA LYS A 31 1.93 1.84 -11.56
C LYS A 31 3.22 1.46 -12.27
N LEU A 32 4.15 0.86 -11.54
CA LEU A 32 5.43 0.41 -12.07
C LEU A 32 5.39 -1.09 -12.31
N THR A 33 6.02 -1.52 -13.41
CA THR A 33 6.39 -2.92 -13.58
C THR A 33 7.55 -3.25 -12.65
N GLU A 34 7.76 -4.55 -12.36
CA GLU A 34 8.91 -4.99 -11.57
C GLU A 34 10.24 -4.61 -12.24
N ALA A 35 10.34 -4.71 -13.56
CA ALA A 35 11.50 -4.26 -14.32
C ALA A 35 11.82 -2.78 -14.10
N ALA A 36 10.79 -1.91 -14.12
CA ALA A 36 10.96 -0.47 -13.85
C ALA A 36 11.34 -0.19 -12.39
N CYS A 37 10.89 -1.02 -11.45
CA CYS A 37 11.30 -0.93 -10.05
C CYS A 37 12.78 -1.31 -9.89
N LEU A 38 13.21 -2.41 -10.51
CA LEU A 38 14.60 -2.86 -10.49
C LEU A 38 15.53 -1.84 -11.16
N GLU A 39 15.11 -1.22 -12.27
CA GLU A 39 15.87 -0.14 -12.89
C GLU A 39 16.09 1.03 -11.92
N ARG A 40 15.05 1.46 -11.21
CA ARG A 40 15.17 2.49 -10.14
C ARG A 40 16.05 2.05 -8.98
N TRP A 41 16.26 0.75 -8.81
CA TRP A 41 17.07 0.14 -7.76
C TRP A 41 18.44 -0.31 -8.28
N GLU A 42 18.90 0.21 -9.43
CA GLU A 42 20.20 -0.12 -10.01
C GLU A 42 20.39 -1.62 -10.29
N GLN A 43 19.29 -2.31 -10.65
CA GLN A 43 19.24 -3.76 -10.85
C GLN A 43 19.60 -4.58 -9.60
N ASP A 44 19.49 -4.00 -8.40
CA ASP A 44 19.77 -4.66 -7.12
C ASP A 44 18.65 -5.63 -6.72
N THR A 45 18.67 -6.82 -7.33
CA THR A 45 17.70 -7.89 -7.09
C THR A 45 17.73 -8.38 -5.64
N ALA A 46 18.89 -8.40 -4.99
CA ALA A 46 19.03 -8.82 -3.59
C ALA A 46 18.28 -7.86 -2.64
N ALA A 47 18.44 -6.55 -2.82
CA ALA A 47 17.66 -5.58 -2.06
C ALA A 47 16.16 -5.72 -2.33
N TRP A 48 15.77 -5.94 -3.58
CA TRP A 48 14.37 -6.09 -3.99
C TRP A 48 13.69 -7.28 -3.30
N GLU A 49 14.33 -8.46 -3.34
CA GLU A 49 13.83 -9.66 -2.66
C GLU A 49 13.76 -9.46 -1.14
N MET A 50 14.79 -8.86 -0.53
CA MET A 50 14.78 -8.53 0.90
C MET A 50 13.58 -7.63 1.26
N GLY A 51 13.26 -6.65 0.40
CA GLY A 51 12.11 -5.77 0.60
C GLY A 51 10.78 -6.54 0.59
N LYS A 52 10.57 -7.40 -0.42
CA LYS A 52 9.38 -8.26 -0.53
C LYS A 52 9.24 -9.20 0.65
N GLU A 53 10.35 -9.81 1.09
CA GLU A 53 10.37 -10.71 2.25
C GLU A 53 9.97 -9.97 3.53
N LYS A 54 10.55 -8.80 3.79
CA LYS A 54 10.23 -7.98 4.97
C LYS A 54 8.77 -7.55 4.98
N ALA A 55 8.24 -7.06 3.85
CA ALA A 55 6.84 -6.68 3.72
C ALA A 55 5.90 -7.86 3.98
N THR A 56 6.21 -9.02 3.39
CA THR A 56 5.44 -10.26 3.59
C THR A 56 5.45 -10.69 5.07
N LYS A 57 6.61 -10.66 5.72
CA LYS A 57 6.74 -11.03 7.14
C LYS A 57 5.94 -10.11 8.06
N ILE A 58 6.01 -8.80 7.83
CA ILE A 58 5.21 -7.81 8.60
C ILE A 58 3.71 -8.06 8.36
N GLY A 59 3.31 -8.28 7.11
CA GLY A 59 1.93 -8.59 6.75
C GLY A 59 1.42 -9.86 7.45
N GLN A 60 2.23 -10.92 7.50
CA GLN A 60 1.86 -12.16 8.20
C GLN A 60 1.66 -11.96 9.70
N LEU A 61 2.50 -11.14 10.35
CA LEU A 61 2.32 -10.81 11.77
C LEU A 61 1.01 -10.06 12.01
N LEU A 62 0.70 -9.08 11.16
CA LEU A 62 -0.55 -8.33 11.24
C LEU A 62 -1.76 -9.24 11.02
N LEU A 63 -1.73 -10.08 9.99
CA LEU A 63 -2.80 -11.05 9.70
C LEU A 63 -3.01 -12.04 10.86
N ALA A 64 -1.93 -12.56 11.43
CA ALA A 64 -2.00 -13.47 12.57
C ALA A 64 -2.64 -12.78 13.79
N TRP A 65 -2.29 -11.51 14.04
CA TRP A 65 -2.91 -10.72 15.10
C TRP A 65 -4.40 -10.49 14.84
N LEU A 66 -4.78 -10.05 13.63
CA LEU A 66 -6.17 -9.81 13.26
C LEU A 66 -7.04 -11.07 13.42
N LEU A 67 -6.55 -12.22 12.93
CA LEU A 67 -7.25 -13.51 13.03
C LEU A 67 -7.32 -14.05 14.46
N ALA A 68 -6.43 -13.59 15.35
CA ALA A 68 -6.50 -13.93 16.77
C ALA A 68 -7.50 -13.05 17.52
N THR A 69 -7.74 -11.82 17.06
CA THR A 69 -8.65 -10.86 17.70
C THR A 69 -10.08 -10.92 17.19
N GLU A 70 -10.29 -11.27 15.91
CA GLU A 70 -11.58 -11.30 15.26
C GLU A 70 -11.81 -12.66 14.58
N HIS A 71 -12.98 -13.25 14.81
CA HIS A 71 -13.35 -14.58 14.35
C HIS A 71 -13.89 -14.59 12.92
N GLN A 72 -14.29 -13.43 12.39
CA GLN A 72 -14.80 -13.31 11.03
C GLN A 72 -13.70 -12.82 10.07
N PRO A 73 -13.16 -13.69 9.20
CA PRO A 73 -12.16 -13.28 8.23
C PRO A 73 -12.80 -12.34 7.20
N VAL A 74 -12.19 -11.18 6.98
CA VAL A 74 -12.59 -10.29 5.88
C VAL A 74 -12.25 -10.94 4.52
N PRO A 75 -13.09 -10.80 3.47
CA PRO A 75 -12.89 -11.50 2.21
C PRO A 75 -11.59 -11.13 1.47
N MET A 76 -11.11 -9.90 1.65
CA MET A 76 -9.90 -9.38 1.01
C MET A 76 -9.25 -8.34 1.92
N ILE A 77 -7.92 -8.40 2.01
CA ILE A 77 -7.08 -7.44 2.72
C ILE A 77 -6.07 -6.87 1.73
N ARG A 78 -5.96 -5.54 1.68
CA ARG A 78 -4.83 -4.86 1.03
C ARG A 78 -3.91 -4.32 2.12
N LEU A 79 -2.62 -4.58 1.95
CA LEU A 79 -1.57 -4.03 2.80
C LEU A 79 -0.63 -3.20 1.94
N ASP A 80 -0.44 -1.94 2.31
CA ASP A 80 0.45 -1.03 1.61
C ASP A 80 1.74 -0.83 2.40
N PHE A 81 2.86 -0.86 1.68
CA PHE A 81 4.19 -0.68 2.25
C PHE A 81 4.96 0.38 1.48
N MET A 82 5.65 1.24 2.23
CA MET A 82 6.67 2.11 1.67
C MET A 82 7.99 1.35 1.65
N MET A 83 8.56 1.16 0.45
CA MET A 83 9.82 0.46 0.25
C MET A 83 10.92 1.39 -0.24
N ARG A 84 12.12 1.21 0.31
CA ARG A 84 13.31 1.96 -0.09
C ARG A 84 14.55 1.07 -0.06
N ARG A 85 15.34 1.08 -1.14
CA ARG A 85 16.73 0.60 -1.14
C ARG A 85 17.59 1.52 -0.28
N THR A 86 18.30 0.95 0.69
CA THR A 86 19.13 1.72 1.63
C THR A 86 20.61 1.56 1.39
N ALA A 87 21.05 0.41 0.85
CA ALA A 87 22.41 0.10 0.46
C ALA A 87 22.40 -1.10 -0.51
N PRO A 88 23.52 -1.46 -1.16
CA PRO A 88 23.61 -2.67 -1.97
C PRO A 88 23.13 -3.91 -1.21
N GLY A 89 22.19 -4.65 -1.79
CA GLY A 89 21.57 -5.84 -1.18
C GLY A 89 20.68 -5.56 0.03
N HIS A 90 20.39 -4.29 0.36
CA HIS A 90 19.65 -3.91 1.56
C HIS A 90 18.45 -3.01 1.24
N ALA A 91 17.30 -3.39 1.79
CA ALA A 91 16.08 -2.62 1.72
C ALA A 91 15.40 -2.43 3.07
N ARG A 92 14.68 -1.32 3.18
CA ARG A 92 13.75 -1.04 4.27
C ARG A 92 12.32 -1.12 3.73
N ALA A 93 11.48 -1.85 4.44
CA ALA A 93 10.03 -1.84 4.26
C ALA A 93 9.39 -1.21 5.50
N VAL A 94 8.49 -0.26 5.29
CA VAL A 94 7.72 0.39 6.35
C VAL A 94 6.24 0.16 6.04
N PHE A 95 5.51 -0.38 7.00
CA PHE A 95 4.07 -0.54 6.88
C PHE A 95 3.40 0.84 6.76
N GLY A 96 2.52 0.99 5.77
CA GLY A 96 1.81 2.23 5.49
C GLY A 96 0.34 2.15 5.87
N GLU A 97 -0.41 1.26 5.23
CA GLU A 97 -1.87 1.19 5.35
C GLU A 97 -2.37 -0.27 5.36
N TYR A 98 -3.45 -0.50 6.10
CA TYR A 98 -4.29 -1.69 6.06
C TYR A 98 -5.68 -1.28 5.60
N CYS A 99 -6.21 -1.97 4.59
CA CYS A 99 -7.58 -1.78 4.11
C CYS A 99 -8.32 -3.11 4.01
N GLU A 100 -9.52 -3.15 4.58
CA GLU A 100 -10.50 -4.21 4.35
C GLU A 100 -11.21 -3.96 3.01
N MET A 101 -11.41 -5.03 2.22
CA MET A 101 -12.08 -4.99 0.90
C MET A 101 -11.41 -4.07 -0.14
N GLY A 102 -10.16 -3.65 0.10
CA GLY A 102 -9.41 -2.77 -0.82
C GLY A 102 -10.00 -1.36 -0.94
N ALA A 103 -10.95 -0.99 -0.08
CA ALA A 103 -11.56 0.35 -0.09
C ALA A 103 -10.49 1.38 0.30
N CYS A 104 -10.07 2.17 -0.67
CA CYS A 104 -9.22 3.32 -0.46
C CYS A 104 -9.83 4.47 -1.23
N CYS A 105 -9.96 5.61 -0.56
CA CYS A 105 -10.47 6.82 -1.20
C CYS A 105 -9.45 7.44 -2.18
N LEU A 106 -8.23 6.90 -2.30
CA LEU A 106 -7.27 7.38 -3.29
C LEU A 106 -7.85 7.24 -4.70
N GLY A 107 -8.04 8.37 -5.37
CA GLY A 107 -8.60 8.44 -6.72
C GLY A 107 -10.13 8.47 -6.79
N TRP A 108 -10.84 8.22 -5.68
CA TRP A 108 -12.29 8.39 -5.61
C TRP A 108 -12.63 9.77 -5.04
N LYS A 109 -12.82 10.75 -5.93
CA LYS A 109 -13.01 12.17 -5.56
C LYS A 109 -14.20 12.38 -4.61
N GLU A 110 -15.28 11.63 -4.79
CA GLU A 110 -16.49 11.69 -3.98
C GLU A 110 -16.47 10.73 -2.78
N GLY A 111 -15.47 9.86 -2.68
CA GLY A 111 -15.37 8.84 -1.63
C GLY A 111 -15.32 9.41 -0.22
N PRO A 112 -14.36 10.31 0.09
CA PRO A 112 -14.26 10.92 1.41
C PRO A 112 -15.57 11.59 1.89
N PRO A 113 -16.22 12.50 1.12
CA PRO A 113 -17.46 13.12 1.58
C PRO A 113 -18.64 12.13 1.68
N THR A 114 -18.68 11.08 0.86
CA THR A 114 -19.74 10.06 0.90
C THR A 114 -19.62 9.18 2.14
N ILE A 115 -18.41 8.68 2.43
CA ILE A 115 -18.13 7.86 3.61
C ILE A 115 -18.33 8.69 4.89
N TRP A 116 -17.88 9.96 4.88
CA TRP A 116 -18.02 10.85 6.03
C TRP A 116 -19.49 11.14 6.38
N ARG A 117 -20.33 11.41 5.38
CA ARG A 117 -21.78 11.56 5.60
C ARG A 117 -22.41 10.27 6.11
N ALA A 118 -22.11 9.13 5.49
CA ALA A 118 -22.63 7.85 5.94
C ALA A 118 -22.24 7.52 7.40
N ALA A 119 -21.00 7.84 7.80
CA ALA A 119 -20.53 7.63 9.16
C ALA A 119 -21.21 8.56 10.18
N LEU A 120 -21.39 9.84 9.84
CA LEU A 120 -22.08 10.81 10.69
C LEU A 120 -23.58 10.51 10.81
N ASP A 121 -24.25 10.22 9.69
CA ASP A 121 -25.68 9.92 9.66
C ASP A 121 -26.01 8.62 10.42
N ALA A 122 -25.07 7.66 10.47
CA ALA A 122 -25.21 6.45 11.26
C ALA A 122 -25.02 6.67 12.77
N GLN A 123 -24.23 7.67 13.18
CA GLN A 123 -24.02 8.04 14.59
C GLN A 123 -25.12 8.97 15.14
N LEU A 124 -25.80 9.70 14.26
CA LEU A 124 -26.89 10.61 14.62
C LEU A 124 -28.28 9.94 14.61
N ARG A 125 -28.33 8.62 14.45
CA ARG A 125 -29.52 7.77 14.65
C ARG A 125 -29.41 7.01 15.95
#